data_AF-A5A952-F1
#
_entry.id   AF-A5A952-F1
#
_cell.length_a   1.000
_cell.length_b   1.000
_cell.length_c   1.000
_cell.angle_alpha   90.00
_cell.angle_beta   90.00
_cell.angle_gamma   90.00
#
_symmetry.space_group_name_H-M   'P 1'
#
loop_
_entity.id
_entity.type
_entity.pdbx_description
1 polymer ?
#
loop_
_entity_poly.entity_id
_entity_poly.type
_entity_poly.pdbx_seq_one_letter_code
_entity_poly.pdbx_strand_id
1 'polypeptide(L)' 'MKSTSCFFEADSKRLTDTARHSVYLTFDDGPNPYCTPDILDVLAEYRAPATFCVIGTYATDEPKLIRRCQAP' A
#
# COMPACT_ATOMS: atom_id res chain seq x y z
N MET A 1 -18.78 -6.14 -24.73
CA MET A 1 -18.86 -5.72 -23.31
C MET A 1 -18.30 -6.87 -22.48
N LYS A 2 -17.00 -6.86 -22.17
CA LYS A 2 -16.38 -7.83 -21.26
C LYS A 2 -15.76 -7.06 -20.11
N SER A 3 -16.27 -7.37 -18.93
CA SER A 3 -15.75 -7.00 -17.62
C SER A 3 -14.27 -7.41 -17.54
N THR A 4 -13.40 -6.49 -17.11
CA THR A 4 -12.08 -6.86 -16.61
C THR A 4 -11.88 -6.12 -15.30
N SER A 5 -12.00 -6.89 -14.23
CA SER A 5 -11.53 -6.59 -12.88
C SER A 5 -10.16 -5.92 -12.89
N CYS A 6 -10.08 -4.73 -12.31
CA CYS A 6 -8.81 -4.10 -11.97
C CYS A 6 -8.26 -4.83 -10.75
N PHE A 7 -7.39 -5.80 -11.00
CA PHE A 7 -6.49 -6.34 -9.99
C PHE A 7 -5.13 -5.69 -10.24
N PHE A 8 -4.61 -4.94 -9.27
CA PHE A 8 -3.22 -4.51 -9.29
C PHE A 8 -2.37 -5.70 -8.84
N GLU A 9 -2.07 -6.60 -9.78
CA GLU A 9 -1.07 -7.64 -9.55
C GLU A 9 0.28 -6.93 -9.43
N ALA A 10 0.91 -6.99 -8.24
CA ALA A 10 2.28 -6.55 -8.08
C ALA A 10 3.16 -7.41 -8.99
N ASP A 11 3.45 -6.88 -10.18
CA ASP A 11 4.29 -7.55 -11.18
C ASP A 11 5.67 -7.77 -10.55
N SER A 12 5.89 -8.97 -10.01
CA SER A 12 7.16 -9.45 -9.47
C SER A 12 8.14 -9.73 -10.62
N LYS A 13 8.18 -8.85 -11.62
CA LYS A 13 9.29 -8.81 -12.55
C LYS A 13 10.47 -8.22 -11.80
N ARG A 14 11.50 -9.05 -11.63
CA ARG A 14 12.84 -8.64 -11.20
C ARG A 14 13.15 -7.24 -11.71
N LEU A 15 13.44 -6.32 -10.80
CA LEU A 15 13.99 -4.99 -11.07
C LEU A 15 15.41 -5.15 -11.68
N THR A 16 15.50 -5.67 -12.90
CA THR A 16 16.74 -5.69 -13.67
C THR A 16 16.69 -4.70 -14.82
N ASP A 17 15.54 -4.05 -15.02
CA ASP A 17 15.37 -2.96 -15.97
C ASP A 17 15.58 -1.62 -15.27
N THR A 18 16.86 -1.23 -15.12
CA THR A 18 17.24 0.09 -14.60
C THR A 18 16.85 1.23 -15.56
N ALA A 19 16.33 0.92 -16.76
CA ALA A 19 15.83 1.93 -17.68
C ALA A 19 14.49 2.53 -17.24
N ARG A 20 13.79 1.90 -16.30
CA ARG A 20 12.60 2.48 -15.66
C ARG A 20 12.99 3.14 -14.35
N HIS A 21 12.88 4.46 -14.29
CA HIS A 21 13.03 5.23 -13.05
C HIS A 21 11.85 4.91 -12.11
N SER A 22 12.02 3.88 -11.29
CA SER A 22 11.04 3.41 -10.32
C SER A 22 11.49 3.76 -8.91
N VAL A 23 10.53 4.09 -8.05
CA VAL A 23 10.72 4.26 -6.61
C VAL A 23 9.72 3.37 -5.90
N TYR A 24 10.11 2.79 -4.77
CA TYR A 24 9.29 1.90 -3.96
C TYR A 24 9.06 2.56 -2.61
N LEU A 25 7.80 2.77 -2.25
CA LEU A 25 7.42 3.38 -0.98
C LEU A 25 7.19 2.30 0.08
N THR A 26 7.86 2.45 1.21
CA THR A 26 7.68 1.61 2.39
C THR A 26 7.47 2.49 3.61
N PHE A 27 6.54 2.11 4.47
CA PHE A 27 6.26 2.79 5.73
C PHE A 27 6.49 1.81 6.88
N ASP A 28 7.39 2.17 7.79
CA ASP A 28 7.67 1.41 8.99
C ASP A 28 6.80 1.90 10.16
N ASP A 29 6.64 1.04 11.17
CA ASP A 29 5.81 1.26 12.34
C ASP A 29 4.29 1.36 12.01
N GLY A 30 3.53 1.87 12.98
CA GLY A 30 2.07 2.00 12.88
C GLY A 30 1.33 0.65 12.94
N PRO A 31 0.04 0.62 12.53
CA PRO A 31 -0.76 1.75 12.05
C PRO A 31 -0.96 2.82 13.12
N ASN A 32 -0.90 4.10 12.74
CA ASN A 32 -1.15 5.23 13.62
C ASN A 32 -2.46 5.92 13.20
N PRO A 33 -3.48 5.96 14.08
CA PRO A 33 -4.80 6.50 13.74
C PRO A 33 -4.80 7.99 13.39
N TYR A 34 -3.75 8.74 13.76
CA TYR A 34 -3.66 10.18 13.52
C TYR A 34 -2.97 10.55 12.20
N CYS A 35 -2.23 9.63 11.56
CA CYS A 35 -1.50 9.97 10.32
C CYS A 35 -1.61 8.92 9.21
N THR A 36 -1.74 7.63 9.53
CA THR A 36 -1.91 6.59 8.50
C THR A 36 -3.13 6.81 7.62
N PRO A 37 -4.29 7.31 8.11
CA PRO A 37 -5.43 7.65 7.26
C PRO A 37 -5.07 8.61 6.11
N ASP A 38 -4.35 9.70 6.42
CA ASP A 38 -4.01 10.73 5.45
C ASP A 38 -2.99 10.21 4.43
N ILE A 39 -2.03 9.38 4.86
CA ILE A 39 -1.08 8.71 3.98
C ILE A 39 -1.83 7.82 2.97
N LEU A 40 -2.78 7.02 3.46
CA LEU A 40 -3.57 6.13 2.61
C LEU A 40 -4.43 6.91 1.60
N ASP A 41 -4.97 8.06 2.00
CA ASP A 41 -5.78 8.90 1.12
C ASP A 41 -4.93 9.50 -0.01
N VAL A 42 -3.71 9.95 0.28
CA VAL A 42 -2.77 10.42 -0.76
C VAL A 42 -2.34 9.27 -1.68
N LEU A 43 -1.98 8.11 -1.14
CA LEU A 43 -1.61 6.96 -1.98
C LEU A 43 -2.75 6.55 -2.92
N ALA A 44 -4.00 6.59 -2.45
CA ALA A 44 -5.18 6.31 -3.26
C ALA A 44 -5.42 7.37 -4.34
N GLU A 45 -5.25 8.66 -4.02
CA GLU A 45 -5.37 9.77 -4.99
C GLU A 45 -4.43 9.58 -6.19
N TYR A 46 -3.17 9.22 -5.92
CA TYR A 46 -2.16 9.02 -6.95
C TYR A 46 -2.11 7.59 -7.51
N ARG A 47 -2.96 6.68 -7.02
CA ARG A 47 -2.97 5.25 -7.37
C ARG A 47 -1.57 4.62 -7.21
N ALA A 48 -0.87 5.01 -6.15
CA ALA A 48 0.49 4.60 -5.87
C ALA A 48 0.49 3.44 -4.86
N PRO A 49 1.03 2.26 -5.21
CA PRO A 49 1.16 1.17 -4.25
C PRO A 49 2.30 1.44 -3.25
N ALA A 50 2.14 0.95 -2.03
CA ALA A 50 3.16 1.00 -0.98
C ALA A 50 3.09 -0.23 -0.08
N THR A 51 4.19 -0.51 0.63
CA THR A 51 4.25 -1.57 1.65
C THR A 51 4.23 -0.96 3.05
N PHE A 52 3.42 -1.51 3.95
CA PHE A 52 3.35 -1.10 5.36
C PHE A 52 3.89 -2.21 6.27
N CYS A 53 4.99 -1.94 6.95
CA CYS A 53 5.64 -2.84 7.91
C CYS A 53 5.20 -2.49 9.34
N VAL A 54 4.02 -2.97 9.73
CA VAL A 54 3.33 -2.55 10.96
C VAL A 54 3.79 -3.27 12.23
N ILE A 55 3.62 -2.62 13.38
CA ILE A 55 3.82 -3.21 14.70
C ILE A 55 2.59 -4.04 15.08
N GLY A 56 2.81 -5.29 15.51
CA GLY A 56 1.73 -6.24 15.78
C GLY A 56 0.72 -5.78 16.83
N THR A 57 1.16 -5.09 17.88
CA THR A 57 0.25 -4.55 18.91
C THR A 57 -0.66 -3.46 18.33
N TYR A 58 -0.12 -2.49 17.60
CA TYR A 58 -0.91 -1.43 16.96
C TYR A 58 -1.85 -1.98 15.89
N ALA A 59 -1.40 -3.00 15.14
CA ALA A 59 -2.24 -3.67 14.16
C ALA A 59 -3.45 -4.38 14.80
N THR A 60 -3.26 -4.91 16.01
CA THR A 60 -4.33 -5.55 16.79
C THR A 60 -5.34 -4.52 17.30
N ASP A 61 -4.86 -3.34 17.70
CA ASP A 61 -5.69 -2.24 18.20
C ASP A 61 -6.49 -1.55 17.07
N GLU A 62 -5.96 -1.55 15.84
CA GLU A 62 -6.54 -0.83 14.69
C GLU A 62 -6.90 -1.74 13.49
N PRO A 63 -7.77 -2.76 13.66
CA PRO A 63 -8.06 -3.74 12.61
C PRO A 63 -8.75 -3.12 11.39
N LYS A 64 -9.48 -2.02 11.57
CA LYS A 64 -10.11 -1.28 10.46
C LYS A 64 -9.07 -0.59 9.59
N LEU A 65 -8.02 -0.04 10.20
CA LEU A 65 -6.97 0.67 9.50
C LEU A 65 -6.07 -0.32 8.75
N ILE A 66 -5.79 -1.49 9.36
CA ILE A 66 -5.13 -2.61 8.66
C ILE A 66 -5.88 -3.02 7.40
N ARG A 67 -7.22 -3.14 7.46
CA ARG A 67 -8.03 -3.47 6.28
C ARG A 67 -7.95 -2.40 5.18
N ARG A 68 -7.76 -1.13 5.53
CA ARG A 68 -7.53 -0.06 4.53
C ARG A 68 -6.16 -0.20 3.87
N CYS A 69 -5.12 -0.59 4.61
CA CYS A 69 -3.79 -0.83 4.04
C CYS A 69 -3.75 -2.02 3.05
N GLN A 70 -4.69 -2.96 3.18
CA GLN A 70 -4.83 -4.13 2.30
C GLN A 70 -5.69 -3.88 1.06
N ALA A 71 -6.28 -2.69 0.91
CA ALA A 71 -7.20 -2.42 -0.17
C ALA A 71 -6.50 -2.61 -1.55
N PRO A 72 -7.15 -3.32 -2.49
CA PRO A 72 -6.59 -3.66 -3.80
C PRO A 72 -6.41 -2.46 -4.73
#